data_AF-A0A9P4QB07-F1
#
_entry.id   AF-A0A9P4QB07-F1
#
_cell.length_a   1.000
_cell.length_b   1.000
_cell.length_c   1.000
_cell.angle_alpha   90.00
_cell.angle_beta   90.00
_cell.angle_gamma   90.00
#
_symmetry.space_group_name_H-M   'P 1'
#
loop_
_entity.id
_entity.type
_entity.pdbx_description
1 polymer ?
#
loop_
_entity_poly.entity_id
_entity_poly.type
_entity_poly.pdbx_seq_one_letter_code
_entity_poly.pdbx_strand_id
1 'polypeptide(L)'
;MATNGCHLVGSVPFSSTEEVFRTCLQQMPGRLKRIPDGETGQRKMFTMWQWLVLQEQAPILSAKFEHNSLITHRTYSTEEVEAEINRLKEVGYKTRWDEPTLASYQVFKRLKEAGDIPQSVKFQVCLPAPSNVIAPFVEGAFQAAFEPVYEEAYWKDLRRIQDEIPHDQFSIQIDLAVDTAFWMGVYLPWWGEGDVKVGVIEYLTRMINQIDEDVELGFHNCYGDMEHRHWYEPTDLSAPVERLERLYPHISHRVAFFHVPVPLSAMDSLDAFLAPLKRLVPRFQADSTDLYLGLVHANDLEGTSTRIEAARRVLGEDCEFGVATECGWGRTPEDHFDSIMAISKEVSGRVLVGIDEVAPTANGFAPVEDEINGGMRAKDSVNFDTADRRAVGVA
;
A
#
# COMPACT_ATOMS: atom_id res chain seq x y z
N MET A 1 2.99 0.56 28.57
CA MET A 1 1.57 0.33 28.22
C MET A 1 1.49 -0.18 26.79
N ALA A 2 0.44 -0.90 26.39
CA ALA A 2 0.30 -1.35 25.00
C ALA A 2 -0.16 -0.18 24.09
N THR A 3 0.10 -0.27 22.79
CA THR A 3 -0.40 0.69 21.77
C THR A 3 -1.83 0.34 21.34
N ASN A 4 -2.52 1.21 20.59
CA ASN A 4 -3.91 0.99 20.17
C ASN A 4 -4.02 0.12 18.91
N GLY A 5 -3.85 -1.18 19.09
CA GLY A 5 -4.03 -2.16 18.02
C GLY A 5 -2.91 -2.13 16.98
N CYS A 6 -3.19 -2.79 15.86
CA CYS A 6 -2.25 -2.93 14.75
C CYS A 6 -2.93 -2.64 13.42
N HIS A 7 -2.15 -2.16 12.46
CA HIS A 7 -2.54 -1.93 11.08
C HIS A 7 -1.70 -2.77 10.13
N LEU A 8 -2.36 -3.42 9.17
CA LEU A 8 -1.71 -4.21 8.12
C LEU A 8 -1.76 -3.42 6.81
N VAL A 9 -0.60 -3.25 6.18
CA VAL A 9 -0.42 -2.28 5.08
C VAL A 9 -0.94 -2.77 3.72
N GLY A 10 -1.35 -4.04 3.58
CA GLY A 10 -1.87 -4.55 2.30
C GLY A 10 -1.35 -5.95 2.03
N SER A 11 -0.29 -6.05 1.24
CA SER A 11 0.33 -7.34 0.88
C SER A 11 0.82 -8.14 2.06
N VAL A 12 0.63 -9.47 2.07
CA VAL A 12 1.18 -10.41 3.05
C VAL A 12 1.73 -11.65 2.32
N PRO A 13 2.68 -12.43 2.88
CA PRO A 13 3.36 -13.52 2.18
C PRO A 13 2.55 -14.83 2.15
N PHE A 14 1.25 -14.76 1.86
CA PHE A 14 0.39 -15.94 1.74
C PHE A 14 -0.07 -16.19 0.31
N SER A 15 -0.49 -17.43 0.06
CA SER A 15 -0.89 -17.92 -1.26
C SER A 15 -2.33 -17.52 -1.62
N SER A 16 -3.19 -17.30 -0.63
CA SER A 16 -4.62 -17.06 -0.83
C SER A 16 -5.21 -16.08 0.18
N THR A 17 -6.19 -15.27 -0.24
CA THR A 17 -6.91 -14.33 0.62
C THR A 17 -7.57 -14.98 1.84
N GLU A 18 -8.07 -16.22 1.76
CA GLU A 18 -8.66 -16.90 2.92
C GLU A 18 -7.61 -17.19 4.00
N GLU A 19 -6.43 -17.63 3.60
CA GLU A 19 -5.30 -17.86 4.50
C GLU A 19 -4.88 -16.55 5.20
N VAL A 20 -4.83 -15.43 4.47
CA VAL A 20 -4.58 -14.10 5.04
C VAL A 20 -5.56 -13.78 6.15
N PHE A 21 -6.85 -13.88 5.87
CA PHE A 21 -7.89 -13.51 6.81
C PHE A 21 -7.84 -14.36 8.07
N ARG A 22 -7.77 -15.68 7.92
CA ARG A 22 -7.74 -16.61 9.05
C ARG A 22 -6.49 -16.42 9.90
N THR A 23 -5.31 -16.42 9.27
CA THR A 23 -4.04 -16.38 9.99
C THR A 23 -3.85 -15.05 10.70
N CYS A 24 -4.09 -13.92 10.02
CA CYS A 24 -3.88 -12.61 10.63
C CYS A 24 -4.85 -12.36 11.80
N LEU A 25 -6.14 -12.70 11.66
CA LEU A 25 -7.11 -12.51 12.74
C LEU A 25 -6.89 -13.46 13.92
N GLN A 26 -6.47 -14.71 13.65
CA GLN A 26 -6.14 -15.66 14.70
C GLN A 26 -4.91 -15.22 15.51
N GLN A 27 -3.88 -14.71 14.84
CA GLN A 27 -2.66 -14.27 15.50
C GLN A 27 -2.82 -12.90 16.20
N MET A 28 -3.73 -12.04 15.73
CA MET A 28 -3.99 -10.69 16.27
C MET A 28 -5.43 -10.51 16.80
N PRO A 29 -5.89 -11.34 17.76
CA PRO A 29 -7.28 -11.33 18.20
C PRO A 29 -7.62 -10.00 18.86
N GLY A 30 -8.67 -9.37 18.34
CA GLY A 30 -9.20 -8.08 18.79
C GLY A 30 -8.28 -6.87 18.56
N ARG A 31 -7.21 -7.01 17.78
CA ARG A 31 -6.21 -5.95 17.54
C ARG A 31 -6.34 -5.25 16.19
N LEU A 32 -7.05 -5.86 15.25
CA LEU A 32 -7.23 -5.35 13.89
C LEU A 32 -8.63 -4.76 13.75
N LYS A 33 -8.75 -3.46 13.47
CA LYS A 33 -10.05 -2.84 13.08
C LYS A 33 -10.40 -3.15 11.61
N ARG A 34 -9.37 -3.36 10.80
CA ARG A 34 -9.41 -3.50 9.34
C ARG A 34 -8.51 -4.66 8.95
N ILE A 35 -8.86 -5.38 7.89
CA ILE A 35 -8.02 -6.44 7.35
C ILE A 35 -7.92 -6.38 5.82
N PRO A 36 -6.70 -6.30 5.26
CA PRO A 36 -6.50 -6.36 3.82
C PRO A 36 -6.59 -7.80 3.30
N ASP A 37 -6.85 -7.94 2.01
CA ASP A 37 -6.89 -9.25 1.33
C ASP A 37 -5.52 -9.90 1.09
N GLY A 38 -4.45 -9.20 1.44
CA GLY A 38 -3.07 -9.66 1.34
C GLY A 38 -2.44 -9.54 -0.04
N GLU A 39 -3.13 -8.96 -1.03
CA GLU A 39 -2.62 -8.76 -2.40
C GLU A 39 -1.98 -10.03 -2.99
N THR A 40 -2.60 -11.20 -2.79
CA THR A 40 -1.99 -12.48 -3.12
C THR A 40 -1.81 -12.70 -4.64
N GLY A 41 -0.97 -13.66 -5.02
CA GLY A 41 -0.79 -14.05 -6.42
C GLY A 41 -0.06 -12.98 -7.25
N GLN A 42 -0.66 -12.56 -8.38
CA GLN A 42 -0.04 -11.56 -9.26
C GLN A 42 0.06 -10.17 -8.61
N ARG A 43 -0.79 -9.88 -7.61
CA ARG A 43 -0.80 -8.58 -6.91
C ARG A 43 0.28 -8.47 -5.82
N LYS A 44 1.05 -9.53 -5.54
CA LYS A 44 2.00 -9.56 -4.40
C LYS A 44 3.14 -8.54 -4.50
N MET A 45 3.32 -7.98 -5.69
CA MET A 45 4.31 -6.96 -6.00
C MET A 45 3.65 -5.59 -6.21
N PHE A 46 2.64 -5.26 -5.39
CA PHE A 46 1.93 -3.98 -5.41
C PHE A 46 1.35 -3.68 -6.80
N THR A 47 1.80 -2.63 -7.49
CA THR A 47 1.24 -2.20 -8.79
C THR A 47 1.81 -2.96 -9.99
N MET A 48 2.80 -3.84 -9.85
CA MET A 48 3.44 -4.50 -10.99
C MET A 48 2.49 -5.29 -11.89
N TRP A 49 1.38 -5.83 -11.36
CA TRP A 49 0.41 -6.54 -12.20
C TRP A 49 -0.31 -5.61 -13.20
N GLN A 50 -0.39 -4.30 -12.94
CA GLN A 50 -0.92 -3.33 -13.91
C GLN A 50 -0.04 -3.21 -15.15
N TRP A 51 1.25 -3.52 -15.05
CA TRP A 51 2.10 -3.61 -16.24
C TRP A 51 1.62 -4.72 -17.19
N LEU A 52 1.12 -5.85 -16.68
CA LEU A 52 0.52 -6.90 -17.51
C LEU A 52 -0.78 -6.44 -18.18
N VAL A 53 -1.62 -5.71 -17.45
CA VAL A 53 -2.86 -5.10 -17.96
C VAL A 53 -2.55 -4.11 -19.10
N LEU A 54 -1.50 -3.30 -18.95
CA LEU A 54 -1.01 -2.37 -19.97
C LEU A 54 -0.42 -3.10 -21.18
N GLN A 55 0.39 -4.15 -20.97
CA GLN A 55 0.95 -4.95 -22.06
C GLN A 55 -0.15 -5.63 -22.90
N GLU A 56 -1.24 -6.08 -22.26
CA GLU A 56 -2.38 -6.69 -22.94
C GLU A 56 -3.19 -5.68 -23.76
N GLN A 57 -3.52 -4.53 -23.16
CA GLN A 57 -4.47 -3.57 -23.76
C GLN A 57 -3.81 -2.46 -24.58
N ALA A 58 -2.56 -2.11 -24.28
CA ALA A 58 -1.86 -0.94 -24.80
C ALA A 58 -0.32 -1.13 -24.86
N PRO A 59 0.19 -2.15 -25.59
CA PRO A 59 1.61 -2.50 -25.58
C PRO A 59 2.54 -1.38 -26.06
N ILE A 60 2.04 -0.43 -26.88
CA ILE A 60 2.83 0.69 -27.39
C ILE A 60 3.17 1.72 -26.30
N LEU A 61 2.27 1.96 -25.35
CA LEU A 61 2.51 2.92 -24.26
C LEU A 61 3.10 2.26 -23.02
N SER A 62 3.16 0.93 -22.98
CA SER A 62 3.78 0.23 -21.85
C SER A 62 5.30 0.38 -21.89
N ALA A 63 5.84 1.03 -20.86
CA ALA A 63 7.27 1.20 -20.70
C ALA A 63 7.96 -0.16 -20.57
N LYS A 64 9.14 -0.28 -21.18
CA LYS A 64 10.02 -1.41 -20.91
C LYS A 64 10.52 -1.32 -19.47
N PHE A 65 9.93 -2.15 -18.61
CA PHE A 65 10.39 -2.31 -17.26
C PHE A 65 11.62 -3.21 -17.23
N GLU A 66 12.79 -2.61 -17.05
CA GLU A 66 14.03 -3.31 -16.71
C GLU A 66 14.32 -3.03 -15.24
N HIS A 67 14.38 -4.09 -14.43
CA HIS A 67 14.56 -3.96 -12.98
C HIS A 67 15.83 -3.16 -12.66
N ASN A 68 15.69 -2.08 -11.89
CA ASN A 68 16.77 -1.17 -11.50
C ASN A 68 17.48 -0.41 -12.65
N SER A 69 16.83 -0.28 -13.81
CA SER A 69 17.34 0.52 -14.93
C SER A 69 16.54 1.81 -15.13
N LEU A 70 17.19 2.84 -15.67
CA LEU A 70 16.48 3.99 -16.22
C LEU A 70 15.53 3.51 -17.33
N ILE A 71 14.28 3.96 -17.29
CA ILE A 71 13.30 3.63 -18.34
C ILE A 71 13.84 4.18 -19.67
N THR A 72 14.08 3.27 -20.62
CA THR A 72 14.53 3.65 -21.96
C THR A 72 13.33 4.09 -22.78
N HIS A 73 13.12 5.41 -22.85
CA HIS A 73 11.99 5.96 -23.60
C HIS A 73 12.23 5.86 -25.10
N ARG A 74 11.22 5.35 -25.79
CA ARG A 74 11.12 5.49 -27.25
C ARG A 74 10.58 6.88 -27.60
N THR A 75 11.01 7.40 -28.74
CA THR A 75 10.42 8.62 -29.29
C THR A 75 9.14 8.27 -30.04
N TYR A 76 8.08 9.01 -29.76
CA TYR A 76 6.79 8.89 -30.42
C TYR A 76 6.42 10.24 -31.02
N SER A 77 5.80 10.22 -32.20
CA SER A 77 5.18 11.41 -32.79
C SER A 77 3.88 11.77 -32.05
N THR A 78 3.46 13.03 -32.16
CA THR A 78 2.18 13.48 -31.59
C THR A 78 1.02 12.69 -32.18
N GLU A 79 1.06 12.39 -33.48
CA GLU A 79 0.03 11.61 -34.18
C GLU A 79 -0.07 10.17 -33.65
N GLU A 80 1.06 9.52 -33.31
CA GLU A 80 1.06 8.19 -32.69
C GLU A 80 0.45 8.21 -31.29
N VAL A 81 0.77 9.23 -30.49
CA VAL A 81 0.20 9.40 -29.14
C VAL A 81 -1.31 9.62 -29.24
N GLU A 82 -1.76 10.56 -30.08
CA GLU A 82 -3.17 10.85 -30.26
C GLU A 82 -3.97 9.65 -30.79
N ALA A 83 -3.42 8.93 -31.77
CA ALA A 83 -4.08 7.76 -32.35
C ALA A 83 -4.31 6.66 -31.29
N GLU A 84 -3.30 6.38 -30.47
CA GLU A 84 -3.43 5.35 -29.43
C GLU A 84 -4.38 5.78 -28.31
N ILE A 85 -4.31 7.04 -27.86
CA ILE A 85 -5.21 7.56 -26.82
C ILE A 85 -6.67 7.54 -27.29
N ASN A 86 -6.93 7.90 -28.55
CA ASN A 86 -8.27 7.81 -29.13
C ASN A 86 -8.75 6.36 -29.22
N ARG A 87 -7.88 5.44 -29.66
CA ARG A 87 -8.19 4.00 -29.68
C ARG A 87 -8.57 3.51 -28.29
N LEU A 88 -7.81 3.86 -27.25
CA LEU A 88 -8.07 3.44 -25.86
C LEU A 88 -9.40 3.96 -25.30
N LYS A 89 -9.78 5.18 -25.67
CA LYS A 89 -11.11 5.75 -25.36
C LYS A 89 -12.22 4.98 -26.07
N GLU A 90 -12.04 4.67 -27.36
CA GLU A 90 -13.03 3.95 -28.17
C GLU A 90 -13.26 2.51 -27.69
N VAL A 91 -12.18 1.78 -27.38
CA VAL A 91 -12.30 0.40 -26.87
C VAL A 91 -12.68 0.34 -25.39
N GLY A 92 -12.53 1.45 -24.67
CA GLY A 92 -12.83 1.58 -23.25
C GLY A 92 -11.84 0.82 -22.37
N TYR A 93 -10.64 1.37 -22.22
CA TYR A 93 -9.58 0.85 -21.34
C TYR A 93 -10.11 0.43 -19.95
N LYS A 94 -9.58 -0.67 -19.41
CA LYS A 94 -9.97 -1.23 -18.11
C LYS A 94 -8.76 -1.38 -17.20
N THR A 95 -8.84 -0.81 -16.00
CA THR A 95 -7.81 -1.00 -14.98
C THR A 95 -7.93 -2.33 -14.23
N ARG A 96 -9.14 -2.91 -14.16
CA ARG A 96 -9.45 -4.21 -13.55
C ARG A 96 -9.17 -4.28 -12.04
N TRP A 97 -9.15 -3.15 -11.32
CA TRP A 97 -8.97 -3.12 -9.86
C TRP A 97 -10.16 -3.71 -9.10
N ASP A 98 -11.34 -3.69 -9.72
CA ASP A 98 -12.59 -4.22 -9.20
C ASP A 98 -12.61 -5.74 -9.14
N GLU A 99 -12.20 -6.43 -10.19
CA GLU A 99 -12.27 -7.89 -10.32
C GLU A 99 -11.60 -8.65 -9.14
N PRO A 100 -10.30 -8.46 -8.84
CA PRO A 100 -9.66 -9.16 -7.73
C PRO A 100 -10.19 -8.68 -6.38
N THR A 101 -10.50 -7.39 -6.23
CA THR A 101 -11.06 -6.83 -5.00
C THR A 101 -12.40 -7.48 -4.65
N LEU A 102 -13.30 -7.60 -5.63
CA LEU A 102 -14.61 -8.21 -5.42
C LEU A 102 -14.51 -9.72 -5.19
N ALA A 103 -13.57 -10.40 -5.83
CA ALA A 103 -13.29 -11.81 -5.54
C ALA A 103 -12.83 -12.01 -4.08
N SER A 104 -11.91 -11.17 -3.60
CA SER A 104 -11.47 -11.18 -2.20
C SER A 104 -12.60 -10.81 -1.22
N TYR A 105 -13.48 -9.86 -1.61
CA TYR A 105 -14.66 -9.52 -0.80
C TYR A 105 -15.63 -10.70 -0.64
N GLN A 106 -15.86 -11.52 -1.68
CA GLN A 106 -16.72 -12.71 -1.52
C GLN A 106 -16.17 -13.70 -0.48
N VAL A 107 -14.84 -13.84 -0.39
CA VAL A 107 -14.20 -14.63 0.67
C VAL A 107 -14.44 -13.98 2.02
N PHE A 108 -14.18 -12.67 2.15
CA PHE A 108 -14.39 -11.91 3.38
C PHE A 108 -15.83 -12.05 3.89
N LYS A 109 -16.81 -11.83 3.00
CA LYS A 109 -18.24 -11.92 3.29
C LYS A 109 -18.61 -13.30 3.82
N ARG A 110 -18.20 -14.38 3.14
CA ARG A 110 -18.44 -15.75 3.58
C ARG A 110 -17.86 -16.03 4.97
N LEU A 111 -16.61 -15.61 5.22
CA LEU A 111 -15.97 -15.82 6.52
C LEU A 111 -16.62 -14.98 7.64
N LYS A 112 -17.09 -13.78 7.32
CA LYS A 112 -17.84 -12.93 8.25
C LYS A 112 -19.21 -13.52 8.59
N GLU A 113 -19.93 -14.07 7.60
CA GLU A 113 -21.20 -14.78 7.79
C GLU A 113 -21.02 -16.07 8.63
N ALA A 114 -19.89 -16.77 8.44
CA ALA A 114 -19.53 -17.95 9.23
C ALA A 114 -19.08 -17.62 10.67
N GLY A 115 -18.80 -16.35 10.97
CA GLY A 115 -18.29 -15.91 12.27
C GLY A 115 -16.78 -16.05 12.44
N ASP A 116 -16.05 -16.47 11.40
CA ASP A 116 -14.59 -16.54 11.39
C ASP A 116 -13.94 -15.14 11.38
N ILE A 117 -14.63 -14.15 10.78
CA ILE A 117 -14.25 -12.73 10.86
C ILE A 117 -15.21 -12.02 11.82
N PRO A 118 -14.71 -11.33 12.86
CA PRO A 118 -15.56 -10.57 13.76
C PRO A 118 -16.43 -9.52 13.03
N GLN A 119 -17.67 -9.33 13.50
CA GLN A 119 -18.62 -8.42 12.85
C GLN A 119 -18.13 -6.96 12.83
N SER A 120 -17.30 -6.55 13.79
CA SER A 120 -16.72 -5.21 13.86
C SER A 120 -15.50 -4.98 12.95
N VAL A 121 -14.91 -6.03 12.37
CA VAL A 121 -13.77 -5.88 11.44
C VAL A 121 -14.27 -5.45 10.06
N LYS A 122 -13.63 -4.43 9.49
CA LYS A 122 -13.88 -3.96 8.12
C LYS A 122 -12.94 -4.62 7.12
N PHE A 123 -13.42 -4.83 5.90
CA PHE A 123 -12.61 -5.22 4.77
C PHE A 123 -11.84 -4.01 4.25
N GLN A 124 -10.51 -4.13 4.21
CA GLN A 124 -9.62 -3.07 3.73
C GLN A 124 -9.21 -3.35 2.29
N VAL A 125 -9.47 -2.40 1.39
CA VAL A 125 -8.96 -2.44 0.02
C VAL A 125 -7.83 -1.41 -0.09
N CYS A 126 -6.62 -1.89 -0.38
CA CYS A 126 -5.46 -1.05 -0.63
C CYS A 126 -5.40 -0.70 -2.11
N LEU A 127 -5.46 0.60 -2.41
CA LEU A 127 -5.51 1.14 -3.75
C LEU A 127 -4.38 2.17 -3.93
N PRO A 128 -3.55 2.05 -4.99
CA PRO A 128 -2.55 3.06 -5.28
C PRO A 128 -3.19 4.37 -5.73
N ALA A 129 -2.53 5.50 -5.44
CA ALA A 129 -2.76 6.70 -6.24
C ALA A 129 -2.36 6.45 -7.71
N PRO A 130 -3.05 7.05 -8.72
CA PRO A 130 -2.80 6.78 -10.15
C PRO A 130 -1.33 6.91 -10.59
N SER A 131 -0.59 7.81 -9.94
CA SER A 131 0.84 8.03 -10.12
C SER A 131 1.68 6.76 -9.99
N ASN A 132 1.30 5.83 -9.10
CA ASN A 132 2.00 4.57 -8.84
C ASN A 132 1.85 3.53 -9.96
N VAL A 133 1.03 3.81 -10.97
CA VAL A 133 0.89 2.99 -12.19
C VAL A 133 1.41 3.76 -13.40
N ILE A 134 1.01 5.01 -13.55
CA ILE A 134 1.37 5.83 -14.72
C ILE A 134 2.89 6.07 -14.77
N ALA A 135 3.50 6.52 -13.67
CA ALA A 135 4.92 6.87 -13.68
C ALA A 135 5.85 5.68 -13.99
N PRO A 136 5.70 4.49 -13.34
CA PRO A 136 6.63 3.38 -13.58
C PRO A 136 6.36 2.57 -14.84
N PHE A 137 5.12 2.55 -15.36
CA PHE A 137 4.73 1.59 -16.41
C PHE A 137 4.28 2.21 -17.72
N VAL A 138 4.14 3.54 -17.81
CA VAL A 138 3.73 4.24 -19.03
C VAL A 138 4.91 5.02 -19.60
N GLU A 139 5.15 4.86 -20.90
CA GLU A 139 6.13 5.63 -21.65
C GLU A 139 5.90 7.14 -21.49
N GLY A 140 6.97 7.90 -21.25
CA GLY A 140 6.88 9.32 -20.87
C GLY A 140 6.07 10.17 -21.85
N ALA A 141 6.15 9.88 -23.14
CA ALA A 141 5.38 10.56 -24.19
C ALA A 141 3.86 10.42 -24.05
N PHE A 142 3.38 9.35 -23.40
CA PHE A 142 1.96 9.06 -23.23
C PHE A 142 1.41 9.48 -21.86
N GLN A 143 2.25 9.67 -20.83
CA GLN A 143 1.79 9.83 -19.44
C GLN A 143 0.72 10.91 -19.28
N ALA A 144 0.96 12.11 -19.79
CA ALA A 144 0.01 13.23 -19.69
C ALA A 144 -1.31 12.98 -20.45
N ALA A 145 -1.25 12.35 -21.62
CA ALA A 145 -2.44 12.08 -22.43
C ALA A 145 -3.22 10.85 -21.94
N PHE A 146 -2.55 9.91 -21.28
CA PHE A 146 -3.11 8.68 -20.76
C PHE A 146 -3.72 8.84 -19.36
N GLU A 147 -3.20 9.73 -18.52
CA GLU A 147 -3.75 10.02 -17.18
C GLU A 147 -5.29 10.14 -17.15
N PRO A 148 -5.94 10.98 -17.97
CA PRO A 148 -7.41 11.09 -17.93
C PRO A 148 -8.12 9.81 -18.39
N VAL A 149 -7.52 9.01 -19.29
CA VAL A 149 -8.09 7.72 -19.74
C VAL A 149 -8.00 6.69 -18.62
N TYR A 150 -6.85 6.64 -17.95
CA TYR A 150 -6.63 5.76 -16.81
C TYR A 150 -7.55 6.12 -15.64
N GLU A 151 -7.64 7.40 -15.28
CA GLU A 151 -8.53 7.90 -14.23
C GLU A 151 -9.99 7.54 -14.50
N GLU A 152 -10.51 7.78 -15.71
CA GLU A 152 -11.89 7.43 -16.05
C GLU A 152 -12.18 5.93 -15.87
N ALA A 153 -11.24 5.06 -16.26
CA ALA A 153 -11.36 3.62 -16.05
C ALA A 153 -11.27 3.26 -14.56
N TYR A 154 -10.35 3.89 -13.83
CA TYR A 154 -10.13 3.64 -12.41
C TYR A 154 -11.32 4.05 -11.55
N TRP A 155 -11.98 5.17 -11.88
CA TRP A 155 -13.19 5.62 -11.20
C TRP A 155 -14.38 4.68 -11.42
N LYS A 156 -14.47 4.03 -12.60
CA LYS A 156 -15.49 3.01 -12.86
C LYS A 156 -15.27 1.78 -11.98
N ASP A 157 -14.02 1.34 -11.84
CA ASP A 157 -13.68 0.23 -10.95
C ASP A 157 -13.97 0.59 -9.49
N LEU A 158 -13.54 1.78 -9.04
CA LEU A 158 -13.79 2.27 -7.68
C LEU A 158 -15.28 2.41 -7.37
N ARG A 159 -16.09 2.92 -8.30
CA ARG A 159 -17.55 2.99 -8.15
C ARG A 159 -18.16 1.60 -7.99
N ARG A 160 -17.77 0.65 -8.85
CA ARG A 160 -18.28 -0.74 -8.78
C ARG A 160 -17.89 -1.42 -7.47
N ILE A 161 -16.66 -1.21 -6.98
CA ILE A 161 -16.23 -1.72 -5.67
C ILE A 161 -17.14 -1.19 -4.56
N GLN A 162 -17.40 0.12 -4.54
CA GLN A 162 -18.26 0.74 -3.52
C GLN A 162 -19.72 0.28 -3.62
N ASP A 163 -20.26 0.08 -4.83
CA ASP A 163 -21.65 -0.40 -5.02
C ASP A 163 -21.88 -1.83 -4.51
N GLU A 164 -20.85 -2.67 -4.51
CA GLU A 164 -20.95 -4.10 -4.17
C GLU A 164 -20.54 -4.41 -2.72
N ILE A 165 -19.78 -3.52 -2.07
CA ILE A 165 -19.30 -3.71 -0.70
C ILE A 165 -20.08 -2.79 0.25
N PRO A 166 -20.79 -3.31 1.26
CA PRO A 166 -21.48 -2.48 2.26
C PRO A 166 -20.52 -1.50 2.94
N HIS A 167 -20.84 -0.20 2.90
CA HIS A 167 -19.95 0.87 3.36
C HIS A 167 -19.60 0.76 4.86
N ASP A 168 -20.53 0.27 5.67
CA ASP A 168 -20.31 0.01 7.10
C ASP A 168 -19.26 -1.08 7.36
N GLN A 169 -18.99 -1.94 6.37
CA GLN A 169 -17.97 -2.98 6.41
C GLN A 169 -16.72 -2.64 5.58
N PHE A 170 -16.67 -1.47 4.97
CA PHE A 170 -15.66 -1.12 3.98
C PHE A 170 -14.68 -0.07 4.49
N SER A 171 -13.40 -0.23 4.10
CA SER A 171 -12.34 0.74 4.27
C SER A 171 -11.43 0.74 3.04
N ILE A 172 -11.03 1.92 2.59
CA ILE A 172 -10.06 2.15 1.53
C ILE A 172 -8.78 2.74 2.12
N GLN A 173 -7.65 2.15 1.74
CA GLN A 173 -6.33 2.73 1.96
C GLN A 173 -5.80 3.27 0.62
N ILE A 174 -5.33 4.51 0.60
CA ILE A 174 -4.59 5.06 -0.53
C ILE A 174 -3.08 4.91 -0.28
N ASP A 175 -2.40 4.19 -1.17
CA ASP A 175 -0.95 3.96 -1.10
C ASP A 175 -0.18 5.03 -1.88
N LEU A 176 0.77 5.67 -1.19
CA LEU A 176 1.42 6.90 -1.65
C LEU A 176 2.95 6.76 -1.86
N ALA A 177 3.40 5.81 -2.67
CA ALA A 177 4.84 5.56 -2.87
C ALA A 177 5.48 6.54 -3.89
N VAL A 178 5.01 6.54 -5.14
CA VAL A 178 5.49 7.47 -6.19
C VAL A 178 5.17 8.92 -5.84
N ASP A 179 4.04 9.16 -5.17
CA ASP A 179 3.62 10.47 -4.68
C ASP A 179 4.65 11.03 -3.69
N THR A 180 5.23 10.17 -2.86
CA THR A 180 6.34 10.53 -1.98
C THR A 180 7.63 10.76 -2.76
N ALA A 181 7.92 9.97 -3.80
CA ALA A 181 9.08 10.21 -4.67
C ALA A 181 9.00 11.58 -5.37
N PHE A 182 7.82 11.94 -5.88
CA PHE A 182 7.55 13.26 -6.44
C PHE A 182 7.69 14.36 -5.38
N TRP A 183 7.11 14.15 -4.19
CA TRP A 183 7.17 15.13 -3.10
C TRP A 183 8.61 15.47 -2.68
N MET A 184 9.49 14.48 -2.72
CA MET A 184 10.89 14.58 -2.33
C MET A 184 11.82 14.97 -3.50
N GLY A 185 11.27 15.14 -4.71
CA GLY A 185 12.06 15.47 -5.91
C GLY A 185 12.98 14.34 -6.38
N VAL A 186 12.72 13.11 -5.96
CA VAL A 186 13.48 11.92 -6.40
C VAL A 186 13.08 11.56 -7.83
N TYR A 187 11.78 11.61 -8.13
CA TYR A 187 11.23 11.44 -9.47
C TYR A 187 10.62 12.74 -9.98
N LEU A 188 10.69 12.93 -11.30
CA LEU A 188 10.05 14.04 -11.97
C LEU A 188 8.69 13.61 -12.52
N PRO A 189 7.60 14.34 -12.23
CA PRO A 189 6.30 14.04 -12.78
C PRO A 189 6.16 14.51 -14.24
N TRP A 190 5.14 14.00 -14.94
CA TRP A 190 4.88 14.33 -16.36
C TRP A 190 4.28 15.71 -16.60
N TRP A 191 3.73 16.37 -15.58
CA TRP A 191 3.17 17.72 -15.71
C TRP A 191 4.23 18.84 -15.67
N GLY A 192 5.52 18.49 -15.54
CA GLY A 192 6.63 19.40 -15.83
C GLY A 192 6.82 20.55 -14.83
N GLU A 193 7.07 21.75 -15.36
CA GLU A 193 7.42 22.95 -14.58
C GLU A 193 6.27 23.43 -13.69
N GLY A 194 6.54 23.64 -12.41
CA GLY A 194 5.56 24.10 -11.42
C GLY A 194 5.88 23.60 -10.02
N ASP A 195 5.03 23.94 -9.03
CA ASP A 195 5.11 23.30 -7.71
C ASP A 195 4.57 21.87 -7.82
N VAL A 196 5.48 20.88 -7.86
CA VAL A 196 5.15 19.45 -7.90
C VAL A 196 4.14 19.07 -6.81
N LYS A 197 4.22 19.69 -5.63
CA LYS A 197 3.31 19.41 -4.52
C LYS A 197 1.88 19.82 -4.84
N VAL A 198 1.67 20.89 -5.61
CA VAL A 198 0.32 21.30 -6.06
C VAL A 198 -0.28 20.22 -6.95
N GLY A 199 0.47 19.73 -7.95
CA GLY A 199 0.01 18.64 -8.81
C GLY A 199 -0.32 17.36 -8.02
N VAL A 200 0.50 17.02 -7.02
CA VAL A 200 0.23 15.91 -6.09
C VAL A 200 -1.09 16.09 -5.35
N ILE A 201 -1.33 17.26 -4.78
CA ILE A 201 -2.58 17.54 -4.08
C ILE A 201 -3.79 17.52 -5.04
N GLU A 202 -3.65 17.99 -6.27
CA GLU A 202 -4.73 18.03 -7.25
C GLU A 202 -5.22 16.63 -7.64
N TYR A 203 -4.34 15.69 -8.02
CA TYR A 203 -4.81 14.34 -8.39
C TYR A 203 -5.26 13.52 -7.17
N LEU A 204 -4.66 13.71 -5.99
CA LEU A 204 -5.15 13.06 -4.77
C LEU A 204 -6.55 13.56 -4.41
N THR A 205 -6.81 14.86 -4.58
CA THR A 205 -8.14 15.44 -4.40
C THR A 205 -9.15 14.82 -5.38
N ARG A 206 -8.78 14.66 -6.67
CA ARG A 206 -9.65 14.01 -7.66
C ARG A 206 -10.00 12.58 -7.24
N MET A 207 -9.01 11.80 -6.79
CA MET A 207 -9.20 10.43 -6.32
C MET A 207 -10.10 10.35 -5.08
N ILE A 208 -9.83 11.18 -4.07
CA ILE A 208 -10.60 11.17 -2.82
C ILE A 208 -12.06 11.56 -3.06
N ASN A 209 -12.31 12.50 -3.97
CA ASN A 209 -13.67 12.90 -4.33
C ASN A 209 -14.47 11.81 -5.09
N GLN A 210 -13.86 10.67 -5.42
CA GLN A 210 -14.58 9.50 -5.94
C GLN A 210 -15.01 8.52 -4.84
N ILE A 211 -14.59 8.75 -3.59
CA ILE A 211 -14.90 7.88 -2.46
C ILE A 211 -16.12 8.44 -1.73
N ASP A 212 -17.11 7.58 -1.49
CA ASP A 212 -18.33 7.92 -0.77
C ASP A 212 -18.02 8.26 0.69
N GLU A 213 -18.58 9.35 1.19
CA GLU A 213 -18.27 9.95 2.51
C GLU A 213 -18.47 9.01 3.72
N ASP A 214 -19.26 7.94 3.57
CA ASP A 214 -19.52 6.94 4.60
C ASP A 214 -18.66 5.66 4.48
N VAL A 215 -17.77 5.58 3.48
CA VAL A 215 -16.68 4.60 3.40
C VAL A 215 -15.49 5.12 4.20
N GLU A 216 -14.77 4.27 4.92
CA GLU A 216 -13.56 4.75 5.62
C GLU A 216 -12.41 5.03 4.65
N LEU A 217 -11.81 6.21 4.74
CA LEU A 217 -10.60 6.59 4.00
C LEU A 217 -9.38 6.64 4.92
N GLY A 218 -8.28 6.02 4.50
CA GLY A 218 -6.98 6.28 5.13
C GLY A 218 -5.82 6.25 4.16
N PHE A 219 -4.63 6.53 4.69
CA PHE A 219 -3.42 6.68 3.89
C PHE A 219 -2.31 5.77 4.40
N HIS A 220 -1.63 5.10 3.48
CA HIS A 220 -0.32 4.52 3.71
C HIS A 220 0.72 5.37 2.99
N ASN A 221 1.58 6.02 3.79
CA ASN A 221 2.72 6.75 3.24
C ASN A 221 3.88 5.78 3.09
N CYS A 222 4.47 5.74 1.90
CA CYS A 222 5.55 4.83 1.57
C CYS A 222 6.73 5.61 0.98
N TYR A 223 7.95 5.31 1.41
CA TYR A 223 9.18 5.76 0.75
C TYR A 223 9.70 4.72 -0.26
N GLY A 224 8.82 3.77 -0.62
CA GLY A 224 9.08 2.57 -1.40
C GLY A 224 10.12 1.62 -0.81
N ASP A 225 10.02 0.36 -1.20
CA ASP A 225 10.94 -0.69 -0.77
C ASP A 225 11.42 -1.45 -2.02
N MET A 226 12.68 -1.26 -2.38
CA MET A 226 13.36 -2.05 -3.41
C MET A 226 14.51 -2.82 -2.75
N GLU A 227 14.29 -4.10 -2.47
CA GLU A 227 15.25 -5.01 -1.82
C GLU A 227 15.65 -4.60 -0.39
N HIS A 228 14.69 -4.22 0.45
CA HIS A 228 14.92 -3.80 1.84
C HIS A 228 15.80 -2.55 1.97
N ARG A 229 15.84 -1.72 0.91
CA ARG A 229 16.41 -0.38 0.91
C ARG A 229 15.43 0.60 0.31
N HIS A 230 15.26 1.75 0.96
CA HIS A 230 14.53 2.87 0.40
C HIS A 230 15.36 3.50 -0.73
N TRP A 231 14.70 3.92 -1.81
CA TRP A 231 15.36 4.72 -2.85
C TRP A 231 15.74 6.13 -2.36
N TYR A 232 15.16 6.55 -1.24
CA TYR A 232 15.50 7.74 -0.47
C TYR A 232 15.28 7.48 1.01
N GLU A 233 16.31 7.67 1.84
CA GLU A 233 16.20 7.50 3.28
C GLU A 233 15.60 8.78 3.90
N PRO A 234 14.38 8.74 4.46
CA PRO A 234 13.78 9.92 5.04
C PRO A 234 14.55 10.38 6.28
N THR A 235 14.70 11.69 6.44
CA THR A 235 15.34 12.28 7.62
C THR A 235 14.33 12.69 8.70
N ASP A 236 13.06 12.88 8.32
CA ASP A 236 11.93 13.13 9.22
C ASP A 236 10.58 12.77 8.56
N LEU A 237 9.47 12.94 9.31
CA LEU A 237 8.10 12.77 8.81
C LEU A 237 7.48 14.05 8.24
N SER A 238 8.27 15.07 7.87
CA SER A 238 7.72 16.34 7.38
C SER A 238 6.97 16.18 6.07
N ALA A 239 7.42 15.32 5.16
CA ALA A 239 6.77 15.10 3.87
C ALA A 239 5.33 14.55 3.97
N PRO A 240 5.05 13.40 4.65
CA PRO A 240 3.69 12.91 4.79
C PRO A 240 2.82 13.86 5.63
N VAL A 241 3.40 14.56 6.62
CA VAL A 241 2.68 15.54 7.44
C VAL A 241 2.24 16.75 6.62
N GLU A 242 3.17 17.39 5.90
CA GLU A 242 2.90 18.56 5.05
C GLU A 242 1.89 18.21 3.96
N ARG A 243 1.97 17.01 3.39
CA ARG A 243 1.01 16.53 2.38
C ARG A 243 -0.40 16.51 2.93
N LEU A 244 -0.61 15.91 4.10
CA LEU A 244 -1.94 15.85 4.70
C LEU A 244 -2.45 17.25 5.10
N GLU A 245 -1.58 18.10 5.67
CA GLU A 245 -1.90 19.50 5.98
C GLU A 245 -2.37 20.27 4.73
N ARG A 246 -1.68 20.09 3.60
CA ARG A 246 -2.06 20.71 2.32
C ARG A 246 -3.32 20.10 1.71
N LEU A 247 -3.64 18.84 2.01
CA LEU A 247 -4.80 18.14 1.45
C LEU A 247 -6.11 18.51 2.14
N TYR A 248 -6.11 18.69 3.48
CA TYR A 248 -7.32 18.97 4.26
C TYR A 248 -8.22 20.09 3.72
N PRO A 249 -7.70 21.23 3.24
CA PRO A 249 -8.55 22.29 2.69
C PRO A 249 -9.30 21.91 1.40
N HIS A 250 -8.90 20.82 0.74
CA HIS A 250 -9.43 20.39 -0.56
C HIS A 250 -10.34 19.17 -0.47
N ILE A 251 -10.45 18.53 0.70
CA ILE A 251 -11.28 17.34 0.91
C ILE A 251 -12.30 17.57 2.04
N SER A 252 -13.54 17.16 1.81
CA SER A 252 -14.55 17.01 2.88
C SER A 252 -14.44 15.68 3.60
N HIS A 253 -13.90 14.68 2.91
CA HIS A 253 -13.82 13.31 3.38
C HIS A 253 -12.98 13.22 4.67
N ARG A 254 -13.58 12.65 5.71
CA ARG A 254 -12.89 12.38 6.97
C ARG A 254 -11.77 11.35 6.76
N VAL A 255 -10.61 11.61 7.35
CA VAL A 255 -9.49 10.67 7.37
C VAL A 255 -9.65 9.74 8.57
N ALA A 256 -10.06 8.50 8.31
CA ALA A 256 -10.30 7.49 9.34
C ALA A 256 -9.00 6.93 9.94
N PHE A 257 -7.94 6.80 9.14
CA PHE A 257 -6.63 6.39 9.63
C PHE A 257 -5.48 6.99 8.82
N PHE A 258 -4.33 7.15 9.46
CA PHE A 258 -3.12 7.68 8.85
C PHE A 258 -1.92 6.85 9.27
N HIS A 259 -1.26 6.22 8.30
CA HIS A 259 -0.07 5.40 8.50
C HIS A 259 1.18 6.09 7.96
N VAL A 260 2.26 6.04 8.75
CA VAL A 260 3.59 6.54 8.38
C VAL A 260 4.67 5.52 8.75
N PRO A 261 5.70 5.36 7.90
CA PRO A 261 6.79 4.41 8.14
C PRO A 261 7.86 5.02 9.04
N VAL A 262 8.53 4.21 9.87
CA VAL A 262 9.65 4.62 10.70
C VAL A 262 10.82 3.64 10.46
N PRO A 263 11.81 4.05 9.65
CA PRO A 263 12.89 3.16 9.25
C PRO A 263 13.87 2.85 10.39
N LEU A 264 14.63 1.78 10.23
CA LEU A 264 15.71 1.43 11.15
C LEU A 264 16.74 2.56 11.28
N SER A 265 16.99 3.30 10.19
CA SER A 265 17.94 4.41 10.13
C SER A 265 17.57 5.59 11.05
N ALA A 266 16.29 5.72 11.42
CA ALA A 266 15.80 6.79 12.29
C ALA A 266 16.17 6.57 13.77
N MET A 267 16.76 5.42 14.13
CA MET A 267 17.00 5.04 15.54
C MET A 267 17.78 6.11 16.33
N ASP A 268 18.81 6.70 15.73
CA ASP A 268 19.65 7.70 16.39
C ASP A 268 19.02 9.10 16.44
N SER A 269 17.87 9.29 15.78
CA SER A 269 17.20 10.60 15.63
C SER A 269 15.68 10.54 15.84
N LEU A 270 15.16 9.50 16.49
CA LEU A 270 13.72 9.21 16.58
C LEU A 270 12.88 10.41 17.03
N ASP A 271 13.32 11.12 18.07
CA ASP A 271 12.57 12.26 18.60
C ASP A 271 12.42 13.37 17.55
N ALA A 272 13.48 13.66 16.78
CA ALA A 272 13.46 14.63 15.69
C ALA A 272 12.69 14.11 14.47
N PHE A 273 12.86 12.83 14.15
CA PHE A 273 12.19 12.16 13.03
C PHE A 273 10.66 12.21 13.19
N LEU A 274 10.17 11.96 14.40
CA LEU A 274 8.74 11.90 14.74
C LEU A 274 8.14 13.28 15.04
N ALA A 275 8.94 14.30 15.37
CA ALA A 275 8.47 15.63 15.78
C ALA A 275 7.43 16.27 14.85
N PRO A 276 7.51 16.14 13.50
CA PRO A 276 6.52 16.74 12.60
C PRO A 276 5.08 16.29 12.88
N LEU A 277 4.85 15.06 13.35
CA LEU A 277 3.50 14.52 13.59
C LEU A 277 2.68 15.34 14.58
N LYS A 278 3.34 16.06 15.51
CA LYS A 278 2.68 16.97 16.47
C LYS A 278 1.72 17.95 15.81
N ARG A 279 2.01 18.37 14.58
CA ARG A 279 1.17 19.33 13.85
C ARG A 279 -0.20 18.75 13.49
N LEU A 280 -0.31 17.43 13.33
CA LEU A 280 -1.55 16.75 12.96
C LEU A 280 -2.36 16.22 14.15
N VAL A 281 -1.74 16.07 15.33
CA VAL A 281 -2.40 15.52 16.53
C VAL A 281 -3.74 16.21 16.84
N PRO A 282 -3.87 17.56 16.85
CA PRO A 282 -5.14 18.20 17.14
C PRO A 282 -6.24 17.83 16.13
N ARG A 283 -5.86 17.67 14.85
CA ARG A 283 -6.79 17.28 13.79
C ARG A 283 -7.18 15.81 13.91
N PHE A 284 -6.23 14.92 14.20
CA PHE A 284 -6.52 13.51 14.44
C PHE A 284 -7.44 13.31 15.64
N GLN A 285 -7.28 14.09 16.71
CA GLN A 285 -8.21 14.05 17.85
C GLN A 285 -9.61 14.54 17.46
N ALA A 286 -9.71 15.68 16.75
CA ALA A 286 -10.99 16.23 16.31
C ALA A 286 -11.74 15.26 15.36
N ASP A 287 -11.01 14.62 14.47
CA ASP A 287 -11.56 13.69 13.50
C ASP A 287 -11.59 12.24 14.02
N SER A 288 -11.13 11.95 15.24
CA SER A 288 -10.96 10.58 15.74
C SER A 288 -10.21 9.67 14.74
N THR A 289 -9.14 10.19 14.13
CA THR A 289 -8.30 9.47 13.17
C THR A 289 -7.41 8.48 13.91
N ASP A 290 -7.39 7.23 13.47
CA ASP A 290 -6.45 6.23 13.95
C ASP A 290 -5.03 6.51 13.39
N LEU A 291 -4.10 6.94 14.25
CA LEU A 291 -2.69 7.07 13.87
C LEU A 291 -1.97 5.72 14.01
N TYR A 292 -1.36 5.24 12.93
CA TYR A 292 -0.54 4.03 12.93
C TYR A 292 0.92 4.34 12.58
N LEU A 293 1.84 3.92 13.43
CA LEU A 293 3.27 4.14 13.22
C LEU A 293 3.96 2.83 12.82
N GLY A 294 4.73 2.86 11.74
CA GLY A 294 5.53 1.75 11.21
C GLY A 294 6.74 1.41 12.08
N LEU A 295 6.51 1.04 13.34
CA LEU A 295 7.55 0.83 14.36
C LEU A 295 8.05 -0.61 14.46
N VAL A 296 7.31 -1.55 13.87
CA VAL A 296 7.59 -2.99 13.96
C VAL A 296 8.50 -3.41 12.82
N HIS A 297 9.60 -4.06 13.18
CA HIS A 297 10.57 -4.65 12.27
C HIS A 297 10.79 -6.11 12.63
N ALA A 298 11.03 -6.96 11.63
CA ALA A 298 11.28 -8.37 11.86
C ALA A 298 12.48 -8.56 12.80
N ASN A 299 12.33 -9.43 13.79
CA ASN A 299 13.37 -9.80 14.76
C ASN A 299 13.89 -8.65 15.63
N ASP A 300 13.11 -7.57 15.80
CA ASP A 300 13.54 -6.34 16.49
C ASP A 300 12.54 -5.88 17.57
N LEU A 301 12.25 -6.72 18.56
CA LEU A 301 11.35 -6.35 19.67
C LEU A 301 11.93 -5.20 20.52
N GLU A 302 13.25 -5.22 20.76
CA GLU A 302 13.93 -4.20 21.56
C GLU A 302 13.88 -2.85 20.86
N GLY A 303 14.29 -2.78 19.58
CA GLY A 303 14.19 -1.55 18.81
C GLY A 303 12.73 -1.08 18.64
N THR A 304 11.79 -2.01 18.46
CA THR A 304 10.35 -1.66 18.43
C THR A 304 9.93 -0.96 19.72
N SER A 305 10.37 -1.46 20.87
CA SER A 305 10.09 -0.86 22.18
C SER A 305 10.70 0.54 22.29
N THR A 306 11.96 0.71 21.87
CA THR A 306 12.63 2.03 21.83
C THR A 306 11.87 3.03 20.95
N ARG A 307 11.42 2.62 19.76
CA ARG A 307 10.63 3.46 18.86
C ARG A 307 9.28 3.87 19.46
N ILE A 308 8.59 2.95 20.13
CA ILE A 308 7.32 3.23 20.84
C ILE A 308 7.54 4.26 21.96
N GLU A 309 8.61 4.12 22.73
CA GLU A 309 8.94 5.07 23.79
C GLU A 309 9.24 6.47 23.24
N ALA A 310 10.00 6.56 22.13
CA ALA A 310 10.23 7.82 21.45
C ALA A 310 8.93 8.45 20.95
N ALA A 311 8.06 7.67 20.31
CA ALA A 311 6.75 8.14 19.86
C ALA A 311 5.90 8.69 21.03
N ARG A 312 5.89 8.02 22.18
CA ARG A 312 5.19 8.53 23.38
C ARG A 312 5.78 9.83 23.91
N ARG A 313 7.12 9.94 24.01
CA ARG A 313 7.77 11.18 24.45
C ARG A 313 7.45 12.34 23.52
N VAL A 314 7.45 12.09 22.20
CA VAL A 314 7.18 13.11 21.20
C VAL A 314 5.71 13.48 21.19
N LEU A 315 4.80 12.52 21.02
CA LEU A 315 3.37 12.80 20.81
C LEU A 315 2.62 13.17 22.11
N GLY A 316 3.19 12.85 23.27
CA GLY A 316 2.57 13.07 24.57
C GLY A 316 1.59 11.95 24.95
N GLU A 317 1.12 11.98 26.20
CA GLU A 317 0.24 10.95 26.75
C GLU A 317 -1.18 10.99 26.19
N ASP A 318 -1.63 12.17 25.70
CA ASP A 318 -2.97 12.39 25.18
C ASP A 318 -3.14 11.98 23.70
N CYS A 319 -2.06 11.53 23.05
CA CYS A 319 -2.08 11.06 21.67
C CYS A 319 -1.96 9.54 21.64
N GLU A 320 -3.09 8.86 21.47
CA GLU A 320 -3.10 7.42 21.25
C GLU A 320 -2.65 7.10 19.81
N PHE A 321 -1.89 6.01 19.66
CA PHE A 321 -1.46 5.49 18.36
C PHE A 321 -1.37 3.97 18.39
N GLY A 322 -1.57 3.34 17.24
CA GLY A 322 -1.32 1.92 17.00
C GLY A 322 0.03 1.68 16.33
N VAL A 323 0.40 0.42 16.17
CA VAL A 323 1.62 0.00 15.47
C VAL A 323 1.34 -0.61 14.11
N ALA A 324 2.36 -0.62 13.27
CA ALA A 324 2.38 -1.31 11.99
C ALA A 324 3.84 -1.64 11.64
N THR A 325 4.04 -2.37 10.55
CA THR A 325 5.30 -2.38 9.81
C THR A 325 5.43 -1.11 8.97
N GLU A 326 6.62 -0.87 8.39
CA GLU A 326 6.82 0.23 7.46
C GLU A 326 6.05 0.09 6.15
N CYS A 327 5.95 -1.14 5.64
CA CYS A 327 5.34 -1.45 4.35
C CYS A 327 4.62 -2.81 4.41
N GLY A 328 3.97 -3.18 3.32
CA GLY A 328 3.46 -4.53 3.10
C GLY A 328 4.59 -5.58 3.03
N TRP A 329 4.22 -6.84 3.15
CA TRP A 329 5.10 -7.97 3.44
C TRP A 329 4.90 -9.12 2.43
N GLY A 330 4.34 -8.82 1.25
CA GLY A 330 4.16 -9.80 0.17
C GLY A 330 5.44 -10.45 -0.37
N ARG A 331 6.62 -9.89 -0.03
CA ARG A 331 7.96 -10.41 -0.39
C ARG A 331 8.75 -10.90 0.83
N THR A 332 8.15 -10.82 2.00
CA THR A 332 8.83 -11.10 3.27
C THR A 332 8.95 -12.62 3.45
N PRO A 333 10.13 -13.12 3.87
CA PRO A 333 10.29 -14.53 4.25
C PRO A 333 9.33 -14.96 5.38
N GLU A 334 8.98 -16.24 5.44
CA GLU A 334 8.04 -16.78 6.44
C GLU A 334 8.52 -16.56 7.89
N ASP A 335 9.82 -16.70 8.16
CA ASP A 335 10.39 -16.50 9.50
C ASP A 335 10.29 -15.03 9.94
N HIS A 336 10.40 -14.09 9.00
CA HIS A 336 10.16 -12.69 9.26
C HIS A 336 8.67 -12.40 9.50
N PHE A 337 7.75 -13.09 8.82
CA PHE A 337 6.31 -12.98 9.05
C PHE A 337 5.96 -13.33 10.51
N ASP A 338 6.39 -14.50 10.98
CA ASP A 338 6.09 -14.97 12.34
C ASP A 338 6.63 -14.00 13.40
N SER A 339 7.85 -13.51 13.18
CA SER A 339 8.50 -12.52 14.03
C SER A 339 7.72 -11.21 14.10
N ILE A 340 7.30 -10.67 12.94
CA ILE A 340 6.50 -9.45 12.85
C ILE A 340 5.17 -9.61 13.61
N MET A 341 4.49 -10.74 13.44
CA MET A 341 3.20 -10.98 14.10
C MET A 341 3.35 -11.13 15.61
N ALA A 342 4.37 -11.86 16.07
CA ALA A 342 4.66 -12.00 17.49
C ALA A 342 4.95 -10.65 18.15
N ILE A 343 5.84 -9.84 17.54
CA ILE A 343 6.17 -8.49 18.03
C ILE A 343 4.93 -7.60 18.03
N SER A 344 4.18 -7.58 16.92
CA SER A 344 2.97 -6.78 16.79
C SER A 344 1.94 -7.12 17.87
N LYS A 345 1.74 -8.42 18.16
CA LYS A 345 0.82 -8.88 19.21
C LYS A 345 1.26 -8.42 20.60
N GLU A 346 2.56 -8.53 20.88
CA GLU A 346 3.17 -8.17 22.17
C GLU A 346 3.01 -6.67 22.47
N VAL A 347 3.26 -5.81 21.48
CA VAL A 347 3.31 -4.36 21.68
C VAL A 347 1.98 -3.64 21.46
N SER A 348 0.97 -4.33 20.94
CA SER A 348 -0.37 -3.78 20.68
C SER A 348 -1.44 -4.31 21.64
N GLY A 349 -2.35 -3.42 22.02
CA GLY A 349 -3.52 -3.69 22.83
C GLY A 349 -4.75 -4.02 21.98
N ARG A 350 -5.74 -4.67 22.58
CA ARG A 350 -7.03 -4.94 21.91
C ARG A 350 -7.78 -3.63 21.71
N VAL A 351 -8.26 -3.41 20.50
CA VAL A 351 -9.12 -2.28 20.09
C VAL A 351 -10.56 -2.71 19.83
N LEU A 352 -10.81 -4.01 19.81
CA LEU A 352 -12.13 -4.62 19.71
C LEU A 352 -12.40 -5.50 20.94
N VAL A 353 -13.58 -5.36 21.52
CA VAL A 353 -14.02 -6.06 22.75
C VAL A 353 -14.79 -7.33 22.38
N GLY A 354 -14.73 -8.35 23.23
CA GLY A 354 -15.53 -9.58 23.07
C GLY A 354 -15.01 -10.56 22.01
N ILE A 355 -13.78 -10.36 21.53
CA ILE A 355 -13.07 -11.32 20.68
C ILE A 355 -12.12 -12.11 21.58
N ASP A 356 -12.44 -13.37 21.81
CA ASP A 356 -11.64 -14.27 22.62
C ASP A 356 -10.39 -14.74 21.87
N GLU A 357 -9.33 -15.02 22.62
CA GLU A 357 -8.18 -15.74 22.08
C GLU A 357 -8.60 -17.18 21.80
N VAL A 358 -8.62 -17.56 20.52
CA VAL A 358 -8.77 -18.96 20.14
C VAL A 358 -7.47 -19.67 20.53
N ALA A 359 -7.55 -20.62 21.47
CA ALA A 359 -6.40 -21.43 21.85
C ALA A 359 -5.78 -22.07 20.59
N PRO A 360 -4.44 -22.16 20.46
CA PRO A 360 -3.82 -22.80 19.32
C PRO A 360 -4.38 -24.22 19.19
N THR A 361 -5.04 -24.53 18.07
CA THR A 361 -5.42 -25.92 17.79
C THR A 361 -4.12 -26.70 17.60
N ALA A 362 -3.93 -27.78 18.37
CA ALA A 362 -2.71 -28.60 18.37
C ALA A 362 -2.41 -29.35 17.05
N ASN A 363 -3.11 -29.03 15.96
CA ASN A 363 -2.78 -29.48 14.63
C ASN A 363 -1.91 -28.41 13.98
N GLY A 364 -0.59 -28.60 14.08
CA GLY A 364 0.33 -27.92 13.17
C GLY A 364 -0.17 -28.10 11.74
N PHE A 365 -0.17 -27.01 10.99
CA PHE A 365 -0.57 -26.99 9.59
C PHE A 365 0.20 -28.09 8.85
N ALA A 366 -0.53 -29.12 8.37
CA ALA A 366 0.03 -30.05 7.43
C ALA A 366 0.23 -29.30 6.11
N PRO A 367 1.36 -29.47 5.41
CA PRO A 367 1.53 -28.91 4.08
C PRO A 367 0.39 -29.43 3.18
N VAL A 368 -0.29 -28.53 2.48
CA VAL A 368 -1.19 -28.92 1.40
C VAL A 368 -0.29 -29.40 0.27
N GLU A 369 -0.27 -30.70 0.01
CA GLU A 369 0.40 -31.24 -1.18
C GLU A 369 -0.34 -30.76 -2.44
N ASP A 370 0.36 -29.98 -3.27
CA ASP A 370 -0.11 -29.59 -4.60
C ASP A 370 -0.17 -30.82 -5.53
N GLU A 371 -1.36 -31.40 -5.69
CA GLU A 371 -1.66 -32.25 -6.85
C GLU A 371 -2.05 -31.40 -8.06
N ILE A 372 -1.07 -30.76 -8.71
CA ILE A 372 -1.20 -30.42 -10.14
C ILE A 372 0.11 -30.74 -10.85
N ASN A 373 0.27 -32.02 -11.21
CA ASN A 373 1.22 -32.46 -12.23
C ASN A 373 0.43 -32.77 -13.51
N GLY A 374 0.52 -31.87 -14.50
CA GLY A 374 -0.29 -31.97 -15.72
C GLY A 374 0.17 -31.13 -16.91
N GLY A 375 1.49 -30.97 -17.10
CA GLY A 375 2.10 -30.81 -18.41
C GLY A 375 1.89 -29.50 -19.20
N MET A 376 2.86 -28.58 -19.11
CA MET A 376 3.34 -27.87 -20.30
C MET A 376 4.81 -27.49 -20.08
N ARG A 377 5.72 -28.09 -20.86
CA ARG A 377 7.13 -27.74 -20.88
C ARG A 377 7.29 -26.38 -21.54
N ALA A 378 7.50 -25.33 -20.75
CA ALA A 378 8.13 -24.11 -21.23
C ALA A 378 9.65 -24.30 -21.14
N LYS A 379 10.30 -24.45 -22.30
CA LYS A 379 11.71 -24.13 -22.43
C LYS A 379 11.85 -22.61 -22.38
N ASP A 380 12.99 -22.16 -21.89
CA ASP A 380 13.44 -20.76 -21.78
C ASP A 380 13.19 -20.10 -20.42
N SER A 381 13.74 -20.72 -19.37
CA SER A 381 14.11 -20.01 -18.14
C SER A 381 15.37 -19.19 -18.41
N VAL A 382 15.25 -17.86 -18.45
CA VAL A 382 16.39 -16.94 -18.43
C VAL A 382 17.01 -16.99 -17.03
N ASN A 383 18.27 -17.42 -17.00
CA ASN A 383 19.06 -17.61 -15.79
C ASN A 383 19.58 -16.25 -15.32
N PHE A 384 19.06 -15.72 -14.21
CA PHE A 384 19.56 -14.52 -13.55
C PHE A 384 20.63 -14.92 -12.53
N ASP A 385 21.83 -15.23 -13.00
CA ASP A 385 23.01 -15.15 -12.15
C ASP A 385 24.25 -14.87 -13.00
N THR A 386 25.14 -14.05 -12.46
CA THR A 386 26.42 -13.58 -13.01
C THR A 386 26.38 -12.44 -14.05
N ALA A 387 26.64 -11.22 -13.58
CA ALA A 387 27.29 -10.18 -14.38
C ALA A 387 28.26 -9.35 -13.52
N ASP A 388 29.48 -9.90 -13.49
CA ASP A 388 30.79 -9.25 -13.52
C ASP A 388 30.94 -7.79 -13.02
N ARG A 389 31.73 -7.66 -11.95
CA ARG A 389 32.35 -6.41 -11.50
C ARG A 389 33.44 -6.01 -12.51
N ARG A 390 33.24 -4.95 -13.30
CA ARG A 390 34.36 -4.14 -13.84
C ARG A 390 33.89 -2.84 -14.52
N ALA A 391 34.43 -1.72 -13.99
CA ALA A 391 34.69 -0.41 -14.62
C ALA A 391 33.45 0.36 -15.15
N VAL A 392 33.24 1.65 -14.89
CA VAL A 392 34.01 2.86 -15.29
C VAL A 392 33.35 4.01 -14.48
N GLY A 393 33.99 5.00 -13.83
CA GLY A 393 35.19 5.76 -14.21
C GLY A 393 34.80 7.12 -14.80
N VAL A 394 34.50 8.11 -13.93
CA VAL A 394 34.66 9.57 -14.13
C VAL A 394 34.10 10.22 -15.42
N ALA A 395 33.06 11.05 -15.27
CA ALA A 395 33.04 12.46 -15.68
C ALA A 395 31.84 13.17 -15.04
#